data_AF-A0A822EAQ0-F1
#
_entry.id   AF-A0A822EAQ0-F1
#
_cell.length_a   1.000
_cell.length_b   1.000
_cell.length_c   1.000
_cell.angle_alpha   90.00
_cell.angle_beta   90.00
_cell.angle_gamma   90.00
#
_symmetry.space_group_name_H-M   'P 1'
#
loop_
_entity.id
_entity.type
_entity.pdbx_description
1 polymer ?
#
loop_
_entity_poly.entity_id
_entity_poly.type
_entity_poly.pdbx_seq_one_letter_code
_entity_poly.pdbx_strand_id
1 'polypeptide(L)'
;YAMYQNAGEVVRQFQQFYDRTPPIRKNILNLVRKFDKTGSVEDESRSGRPRSVSTDENKERVRAAFEESPATSLRRASLDLNLSKSSLQRMMKELALKPYRPQLLNALNEDDPDRRCEFADIFLKLVAKDSSFPDRIA
;
A
#
# COMPACT_ATOMS: atom_id res chain seq x y z
N TYR A 1 28.80 25.14 -15.02
CA TYR A 1 29.59 25.31 -13.79
C TYR A 1 30.82 24.43 -13.81
N ALA A 2 30.70 23.13 -14.13
CA ALA A 2 31.84 22.20 -14.23
C ALA A 2 33.02 22.72 -15.07
N MET A 3 32.76 23.41 -16.18
CA MET A 3 33.79 23.95 -17.07
C MET A 3 34.49 25.22 -16.54
N TYR A 4 33.78 26.07 -15.79
CA TYR A 4 34.26 27.42 -15.43
C TYR A 4 34.46 27.62 -13.92
N GLN A 5 33.92 26.72 -13.10
CA GLN A 5 33.84 26.80 -11.63
C GLN A 5 33.36 28.16 -11.07
N ASN A 6 32.70 28.96 -11.91
CA ASN A 6 32.27 30.32 -11.59
C ASN A 6 30.82 30.52 -12.05
N ALA A 7 29.94 30.85 -11.11
CA ALA A 7 28.52 31.07 -11.39
C ALA A 7 28.27 32.28 -12.31
N GLY A 8 29.17 33.27 -12.34
CA GLY A 8 29.06 34.45 -13.21
C GLY A 8 29.31 34.12 -14.68
N GLU A 9 30.34 33.30 -14.94
CA GLU A 9 30.60 32.81 -16.30
C GLU A 9 29.45 31.94 -16.80
N VAL A 10 28.85 31.13 -15.93
CA VAL A 10 27.64 30.37 -16.28
C VAL A 10 26.49 31.28 -16.69
N VAL A 11 26.27 32.39 -15.96
CA VAL A 11 25.24 33.40 -16.31
C VAL A 11 25.55 34.03 -17.67
N ARG A 12 26.80 34.46 -17.88
CA ARG A 12 27.23 35.12 -19.12
C ARG A 12 27.04 34.22 -20.33
N GLN A 13 27.49 32.97 -20.24
CA GLN A 13 27.32 31.98 -21.30
C GLN A 13 25.85 31.63 -21.52
N PHE A 14 25.06 31.49 -20.46
CA PHE A 14 23.63 31.23 -20.59
C PHE A 14 22.92 32.36 -21.36
N GLN A 15 23.26 33.61 -21.08
CA GLN A 15 22.68 34.77 -21.74
C GLN A 15 23.11 34.89 -23.21
N GLN A 16 24.28 34.37 -23.57
CA GLN A 16 24.78 34.32 -24.94
C GLN A 16 24.06 33.25 -25.79
N PHE A 17 23.73 32.10 -25.19
CA PHE A 17 23.19 30.94 -25.92
C PHE A 17 21.67 30.79 -25.82
N TYR A 18 21.02 31.39 -24.83
CA TYR A 18 19.59 31.25 -24.60
C TYR A 18 18.90 32.62 -24.59
N ASP A 19 17.82 32.74 -25.35
CA ASP A 19 16.97 33.93 -25.39
C ASP A 19 15.96 33.96 -24.23
N ARG A 20 16.48 33.91 -23.00
CA ARG A 20 15.69 33.98 -21.76
C ARG A 20 16.50 34.55 -20.62
N THR A 21 15.81 35.06 -19.59
CA THR A 21 16.46 35.63 -18.42
C THR A 21 17.36 34.59 -17.73
N PRO A 22 18.63 34.94 -17.44
CA PRO A 22 19.55 33.98 -16.86
C PRO A 22 19.20 33.65 -15.40
N PRO A 23 19.53 32.43 -14.92
CA PRO A 23 19.31 32.06 -13.54
C PRO A 23 20.14 32.91 -12.58
N ILE A 24 19.59 33.22 -11.40
CA ILE A 24 20.31 33.94 -10.36
C ILE A 24 21.49 33.11 -9.87
N ARG A 25 22.66 33.73 -9.61
CA ARG A 25 23.88 33.06 -9.12
C ARG A 25 23.61 32.13 -7.93
N LYS A 26 22.74 32.55 -6.99
CA LYS A 26 22.32 31.74 -5.84
C LYS A 26 21.70 30.41 -6.25
N ASN A 27 20.83 30.40 -7.27
CA ASN A 27 20.18 29.19 -7.74
C ASN A 27 21.18 28.26 -8.43
N ILE A 28 22.13 28.80 -9.19
CA ILE A 28 23.22 28.02 -9.81
C ILE A 28 24.05 27.32 -8.73
N LEU A 29 24.44 28.05 -7.67
CA LEU A 29 25.21 27.48 -6.56
C LEU A 29 24.40 26.48 -5.73
N ASN A 30 23.10 26.72 -5.53
CA ASN A 30 22.21 25.75 -4.88
C ASN A 30 22.10 24.46 -5.69
N LEU A 31 21.98 24.59 -7.02
CA LEU A 31 21.89 23.46 -7.94
C LEU A 31 23.18 22.63 -7.92
N VAL A 32 24.34 23.30 -7.98
CA VAL A 32 25.65 22.65 -7.89
C VAL A 32 25.80 21.94 -6.55
N ARG A 33 25.53 22.60 -5.43
CA ARG A 33 25.59 21.98 -4.09
C ARG A 33 24.65 20.80 -3.95
N LYS A 34 23.44 20.90 -4.50
CA LYS A 34 22.48 19.79 -4.54
C LYS A 34 23.07 18.62 -5.32
N PHE A 35 23.56 18.88 -6.52
CA PHE A 35 24.18 17.86 -7.36
C PHE A 35 25.41 17.22 -6.69
N ASP A 36 26.29 18.00 -6.06
CA ASP A 36 27.45 17.48 -5.34
C ASP A 36 27.05 16.60 -4.15
N LYS A 37 25.92 16.90 -3.50
CA LYS A 37 25.41 16.16 -2.33
C LYS A 37 24.64 14.90 -2.70
N THR A 38 23.77 14.95 -3.72
CA THR A 38 22.82 13.87 -4.05
C THR A 38 23.13 13.17 -5.37
N GLY A 39 24.05 13.70 -6.18
CA GLY A 39 24.33 13.21 -7.54
C GLY A 39 23.20 13.47 -8.54
N SER A 40 22.14 14.19 -8.14
CA SER A 40 20.94 14.37 -8.95
C SER A 40 20.46 15.83 -8.96
N VAL A 41 19.86 16.22 -10.08
CA VAL A 41 19.20 17.52 -10.25
C VAL A 41 17.70 17.44 -9.93
N GLU A 42 17.13 16.22 -9.88
CA GLU A 42 15.71 15.95 -9.64
C GLU A 42 15.19 16.55 -8.34
N ASP A 43 13.95 17.04 -8.34
CA ASP A 43 13.29 17.61 -7.16
C ASP A 43 13.36 16.65 -5.96
N GLU A 44 13.73 17.19 -4.80
CA GLU A 44 13.72 16.40 -3.56
C GLU A 44 12.28 16.08 -3.14
N SER A 45 12.09 14.93 -2.51
CA SER A 45 10.80 14.53 -1.96
C SER A 45 10.29 15.60 -0.98
N ARG A 46 9.15 16.20 -1.30
CA ARG A 46 8.52 17.21 -0.45
C ARG A 46 7.81 16.51 0.71
N SER A 47 8.00 17.00 1.94
CA SER A 47 7.37 16.43 3.15
C SER A 47 5.84 16.52 3.14
N GLY A 48 5.27 17.42 2.33
CA GLY A 48 3.82 17.57 2.20
C GLY A 48 3.12 18.02 3.48
N ARG A 49 1.79 17.98 3.50
CA ARG A 49 1.00 18.29 4.70
C ARG A 49 0.99 17.08 5.64
N PRO A 50 1.35 17.23 6.94
CA PRO A 50 1.30 16.13 7.88
C PRO A 50 -0.13 15.59 8.03
N ARG A 51 -0.24 14.26 8.13
CA ARG A 51 -1.52 13.57 8.31
C ARG A 51 -1.86 13.52 9.80
N SER A 52 -2.96 14.15 10.21
CA SER A 52 -3.35 14.20 11.63
C SER A 52 -4.09 12.96 12.12
N VAL A 53 -4.92 12.34 11.26
CA VAL A 53 -5.83 11.24 11.66
C VAL A 53 -5.31 9.87 11.22
N SER A 54 -4.56 9.79 10.13
CA SER A 54 -4.07 8.52 9.58
C SER A 54 -2.71 8.11 10.18
N THR A 55 -2.62 8.15 11.51
CA THR A 55 -1.45 7.68 12.27
C THR A 55 -1.37 6.15 12.24
N ASP A 56 -0.19 5.59 12.47
CA ASP A 56 0.00 4.14 12.48
C ASP A 56 -0.81 3.46 13.60
N GLU A 57 -0.98 4.14 14.73
CA GLU A 57 -1.86 3.68 15.82
C GLU A 57 -3.33 3.57 15.39
N ASN A 58 -3.86 4.59 14.69
CA ASN A 58 -5.23 4.55 14.18
C ASN A 58 -5.41 3.47 13.11
N LYS A 59 -4.38 3.24 12.28
CA LYS A 59 -4.40 2.16 11.30
C LYS A 59 -4.47 0.79 11.97
N GLU A 60 -3.73 0.59 13.04
CA GLU A 60 -3.75 -0.67 13.77
C GLU A 60 -5.10 -0.91 14.44
N ARG A 61 -5.70 0.13 15.03
CA ARG A 61 -7.09 0.07 15.56
C ARG A 61 -8.10 -0.30 14.47
N VAL A 62 -7.98 0.28 13.27
CA VAL A 62 -8.84 -0.07 12.13
C VAL A 62 -8.63 -1.52 11.71
N ARG A 63 -7.38 -1.98 11.61
CA ARG A 63 -7.06 -3.38 11.27
C ARG A 63 -7.69 -4.35 12.27
N ALA A 64 -7.43 -4.17 13.56
CA ALA A 64 -7.95 -5.03 14.62
C ALA A 64 -9.49 -5.12 14.60
N ALA A 65 -10.18 -3.99 14.42
CA ALA A 65 -11.64 -3.95 14.37
C ALA A 65 -12.22 -4.77 13.20
N PHE A 66 -11.59 -4.72 12.02
CA PHE A 66 -12.03 -5.49 10.85
C PHE A 66 -11.56 -6.96 10.85
N GLU A 67 -10.50 -7.29 11.59
CA GLU A 67 -10.10 -8.69 11.84
C GLU A 67 -11.07 -9.37 12.81
N GLU A 68 -11.47 -8.69 13.89
CA GLU A 68 -12.43 -9.21 14.86
C GLU A 68 -13.83 -9.35 14.27
N SER A 69 -14.29 -8.34 13.51
CA SER A 69 -15.63 -8.32 12.94
C SER A 69 -15.62 -7.85 11.47
N PRO A 70 -15.30 -8.74 10.52
CA PRO A 70 -15.18 -8.41 9.09
C PRO A 70 -16.48 -7.87 8.46
N ALA A 71 -17.63 -8.27 9.00
CA ALA A 71 -18.95 -7.85 8.52
C ALA A 71 -19.37 -6.44 8.95
N THR A 72 -18.56 -5.76 9.77
CA THR A 72 -18.91 -4.44 10.32
C THR A 72 -19.00 -3.40 9.21
N SER A 73 -20.10 -2.65 9.18
CA SER A 73 -20.25 -1.57 8.20
C SER A 73 -19.29 -0.42 8.49
N LEU A 74 -18.83 0.28 7.43
CA LEU A 74 -18.06 1.53 7.55
C LEU A 74 -18.69 2.55 8.49
N ARG A 75 -20.03 2.64 8.49
CA ARG A 75 -20.77 3.57 9.35
C ARG A 75 -20.65 3.19 10.81
N ARG A 76 -20.76 1.90 11.13
CA ARG A 76 -20.66 1.39 12.49
C ARG A 76 -19.21 1.49 12.99
N ALA A 77 -18.24 1.02 12.21
CA ALA A 77 -16.82 1.15 12.53
C ALA A 77 -16.38 2.61 12.72
N SER A 78 -16.95 3.56 11.96
CA SER A 78 -16.71 5.00 12.13
C SER A 78 -17.17 5.52 13.49
N LEU A 79 -18.31 5.03 14.01
CA LEU A 79 -18.80 5.38 15.33
C LEU A 79 -17.95 4.72 16.43
N ASP A 80 -17.69 3.42 16.28
CA ASP A 80 -16.97 2.62 17.28
C ASP A 80 -15.52 3.11 17.47
N LEU A 81 -14.85 3.48 16.38
CA LEU A 81 -13.47 3.97 16.41
C LEU A 81 -13.36 5.50 16.58
N ASN A 82 -14.49 6.21 16.62
CA ASN A 82 -14.56 7.68 16.63
C ASN A 82 -13.72 8.32 15.49
N LEU A 83 -13.83 7.76 14.29
CA LEU A 83 -13.12 8.21 13.09
C LEU A 83 -14.14 8.64 12.04
N SER A 84 -13.84 9.68 11.26
CA SER A 84 -14.71 10.03 10.13
C SER A 84 -14.68 8.90 9.08
N LYS A 85 -15.81 8.66 8.41
CA LYS A 85 -15.93 7.66 7.34
C LYS A 85 -14.86 7.84 6.25
N SER A 86 -14.57 9.08 5.88
CA SER A 86 -13.56 9.40 4.86
C SER A 86 -12.14 9.02 5.28
N SER A 87 -11.78 9.28 6.54
CA SER A 87 -10.48 8.88 7.09
C SER A 87 -10.37 7.37 7.20
N LEU A 88 -11.43 6.71 7.67
CA LEU A 88 -11.49 5.26 7.79
C LEU A 88 -11.38 4.58 6.42
N GLN A 89 -12.08 5.08 5.40
CA GLN A 89 -11.97 4.55 4.03
C GLN A 89 -10.57 4.74 3.44
N ARG A 90 -9.88 5.85 3.73
CA ARG A 90 -8.49 6.05 3.32
C ARG A 90 -7.57 5.03 3.99
N MET A 91 -7.69 4.84 5.31
CA MET A 91 -6.91 3.86 6.05
C MET A 91 -7.15 2.44 5.55
N MET A 92 -8.40 2.05 5.26
CA MET A 92 -8.70 0.74 4.67
C MET A 92 -8.02 0.53 3.32
N LYS A 93 -7.94 1.56 2.46
CA LYS A 93 -7.21 1.48 1.20
C LYS A 93 -5.70 1.31 1.40
N GLU A 94 -5.13 2.03 2.36
CA GLU A 94 -3.70 1.94 2.70
C GLU A 94 -3.33 0.58 3.30
N LEU A 95 -4.24 -0.01 4.08
CA LEU A 95 -4.12 -1.35 4.65
C LEU A 95 -4.47 -2.47 3.66
N ALA A 96 -4.84 -2.11 2.42
CA ALA A 96 -5.31 -3.04 1.38
C ALA A 96 -6.48 -3.96 1.81
N LEU A 97 -7.29 -3.53 2.80
CA LEU A 97 -8.44 -4.29 3.28
C LEU A 97 -9.49 -4.44 2.18
N LYS A 98 -10.02 -5.66 2.03
CA LYS A 98 -11.07 -5.99 1.07
C LYS A 98 -12.41 -6.09 1.77
N PRO A 99 -13.52 -5.69 1.12
CA PRO A 99 -14.85 -5.88 1.68
C PRO A 99 -15.11 -7.37 1.93
N TYR A 100 -15.58 -7.69 3.13
CA TYR A 100 -16.03 -9.04 3.46
C TYR A 100 -17.28 -9.39 2.65
N ARG A 101 -17.26 -10.55 1.99
CA ARG A 101 -18.39 -11.11 1.23
C ARG A 101 -18.72 -12.47 1.82
N PRO A 102 -19.78 -12.62 2.62
CA PRO A 102 -20.18 -13.92 3.14
C PRO A 102 -20.58 -14.83 1.98
N GLN A 103 -20.11 -16.07 2.00
CA GLN A 103 -20.55 -17.11 1.08
C GLN A 103 -21.74 -17.85 1.70
N LEU A 104 -22.79 -18.05 0.92
CA LEU A 104 -23.89 -18.91 1.33
C LEU A 104 -23.46 -20.37 1.14
N LEU A 105 -23.32 -21.10 2.23
CA LEU A 105 -22.97 -22.51 2.24
C LEU A 105 -24.13 -23.32 2.85
N ASN A 106 -24.17 -24.63 2.59
CA ASN A 106 -25.11 -25.52 3.23
C ASN A 106 -24.85 -25.56 4.74
N ALA A 107 -25.92 -25.56 5.53
CA ALA A 107 -25.82 -25.76 6.96
C ALA A 107 -25.25 -27.16 7.26
N LEU A 108 -24.34 -27.23 8.22
CA LEU A 108 -23.84 -28.50 8.74
C LEU A 108 -24.72 -28.94 9.91
N ASN A 109 -25.14 -30.20 9.88
CA ASN A 109 -25.76 -30.88 11.00
C ASN A 109 -24.69 -31.29 12.03
N GLU A 110 -25.13 -31.66 13.24
CA GLU A 110 -24.24 -32.03 14.35
C GLU A 110 -23.30 -33.19 14.01
N ASP A 111 -23.76 -34.18 13.23
CA ASP A 111 -22.97 -35.35 12.81
C ASP A 111 -22.04 -35.08 11.61
N ASP A 112 -22.25 -33.98 10.87
CA ASP A 112 -21.56 -33.77 9.59
C ASP A 112 -20.04 -33.57 9.73
N PRO A 113 -19.49 -32.89 10.77
CA PRO A 113 -18.05 -32.78 10.95
C PRO A 113 -17.35 -34.14 11.00
N ASP A 114 -17.87 -35.07 11.79
CA ASP A 114 -17.27 -36.40 11.98
C ASP A 114 -17.33 -37.21 10.68
N ARG A 115 -18.51 -37.28 10.03
CA ARG A 115 -18.68 -37.98 8.74
C ARG A 115 -17.78 -37.41 7.65
N ARG A 116 -17.56 -36.10 7.62
CA ARG A 116 -16.68 -35.45 6.64
C ARG A 116 -15.22 -35.80 6.88
N CYS A 117 -14.78 -35.86 8.14
CA CYS A 117 -13.43 -36.29 8.49
C CYS A 117 -13.20 -37.77 8.14
N GLU A 118 -14.15 -38.65 8.49
CA GLU A 118 -14.08 -40.08 8.15
C GLU A 118 -13.98 -40.30 6.64
N PHE A 119 -14.81 -39.60 5.87
CA PHE A 119 -14.74 -39.64 4.42
C PHE A 119 -13.39 -39.17 3.90
N ALA A 120 -12.85 -38.07 4.42
CA ALA A 120 -11.54 -37.55 4.01
C ALA A 120 -10.41 -38.56 4.27
N ASP A 121 -10.41 -39.21 5.44
CA ASP A 121 -9.43 -40.23 5.78
C ASP A 121 -9.52 -41.46 4.88
N ILE A 122 -10.74 -41.91 4.57
CA ILE A 122 -10.98 -43.01 3.63
C ILE A 122 -10.48 -42.62 2.24
N PHE A 123 -10.81 -41.41 1.79
CA PHE A 123 -10.41 -40.91 0.48
C PHE A 123 -8.89 -40.83 0.35
N LEU A 124 -8.20 -40.31 1.36
CA LEU A 124 -6.73 -40.25 1.39
C LEU A 124 -6.09 -41.64 1.33
N LYS A 125 -6.65 -42.63 2.04
CA LYS A 125 -6.17 -44.04 1.97
C LYS A 125 -6.34 -44.63 0.58
N LEU A 126 -7.45 -44.32 -0.10
CA LEU A 126 -7.73 -44.80 -1.46
C LEU A 126 -6.77 -44.17 -2.47
N VAL A 127 -6.50 -42.87 -2.36
CA VAL A 127 -5.52 -42.16 -3.20
C VAL A 127 -4.09 -42.66 -2.95
N ALA A 128 -3.73 -42.97 -1.71
CA ALA A 128 -2.43 -43.54 -1.38
C ALA A 128 -2.23 -44.95 -1.98
N LYS A 129 -3.32 -45.72 -2.13
CA LYS A 129 -3.30 -47.05 -2.76
C LYS A 129 -3.29 -46.98 -4.28
N ASP A 130 -4.02 -46.03 -4.87
CA ASP A 130 -4.14 -45.82 -6.30
C ASP A 130 -4.17 -44.33 -6.60
N SER A 131 -3.08 -43.80 -7.14
CA SER A 131 -2.94 -42.38 -7.44
C SER A 131 -3.89 -41.88 -8.55
N SER A 132 -4.44 -42.79 -9.36
CA SER A 132 -5.42 -42.47 -10.42
C SER A 132 -6.87 -42.48 -9.93
N PHE A 133 -7.10 -42.75 -8.64
CA PHE A 133 -8.43 -42.86 -8.06
C PHE A 133 -9.31 -41.60 -8.21
N PRO A 134 -8.81 -40.36 -8.01
CA PRO A 134 -9.63 -39.15 -8.15
C PRO A 134 -10.23 -38.98 -9.55
N ASP A 135 -9.49 -39.40 -10.59
CA ASP A 135 -9.90 -39.25 -11.99
C ASP A 135 -11.09 -40.15 -12.37
N ARG A 136 -11.42 -41.14 -11.53
CA ARG A 136 -12.55 -42.06 -11.75
C ARG A 136 -13.87 -41.57 -11.15
N ILE A 137 -13.82 -40.52 -10.33
CA ILE A 137 -14.98 -39.97 -9.61
C ILE A 137 -15.52 -38.71 -10.30
N ALA A 138 -14.69 -38.06 -11.13
CA ALA A 138 -15.08 -36.95 -11.99
C ALA A 138 -15.87 -37.42 -13.22
#